data_AF-A0A7S1DMX7-F1
#
_entry.id   AF-A0A7S1DMX7-F1
#
_cell.length_a   1.000
_cell.length_b   1.000
_cell.length_c   1.000
_cell.angle_alpha   90.00
_cell.angle_beta   90.00
_cell.angle_gamma   90.00
#
_symmetry.space_group_name_H-M   'P 1'
#
loop_
_entity.id
_entity.type
_entity.pdbx_description
1 polymer ?
#
loop_
_entity_poly.entity_id
_entity_poly.type
_entity_poly.pdbx_seq_one_letter_code
_entity_poly.pdbx_strand_id
1 'polypeptide(L)'
;GEEWERMIGIVQRVGKDFLVQDAIVSKEEFTHNFAAINGRLLRHQECFQVTMTDDVFVKGKNDAGIRNSSGFVRCQDQPHREQASEVLHTIVNHSCYHGFGCMQYKISPDDGLIKVIEVNPRVCGALNRKTDRFALLIKAYVAQYLLLASQ
;
A
#
# COMPACT_ATOMS: atom_id res chain seq x y z
N GLY A 1 -14.11 14.04 7.05
CA GLY A 1 -15.27 13.16 7.00
C GLY A 1 -15.36 12.54 5.62
N GLU A 2 -15.83 13.31 4.63
CA GLU A 2 -16.13 12.82 3.27
C GLU A 2 -14.91 12.58 2.37
N GLU A 3 -13.82 13.33 2.57
CA GLU A 3 -12.60 13.20 1.75
C GLU A 3 -11.86 11.87 2.00
N TRP A 4 -11.87 11.40 3.26
CA TRP A 4 -11.33 10.10 3.65
C TRP A 4 -12.05 8.92 2.98
N GLU A 5 -13.37 9.02 2.88
CA GLU A 5 -14.22 8.00 2.25
C GLU A 5 -14.02 7.95 0.73
N ARG A 6 -13.64 9.06 0.09
CA ARG A 6 -13.31 9.11 -1.35
C ARG A 6 -11.94 8.53 -1.72
N MET A 7 -11.00 8.52 -0.76
CA MET A 7 -9.61 8.07 -0.96
C MET A 7 -9.40 6.58 -0.65
N ILE A 8 -10.24 6.00 0.20
CA ILE A 8 -10.19 4.59 0.54
C ILE A 8 -11.19 3.85 -0.34
N GLY A 9 -10.71 3.04 -1.30
CA GLY A 9 -11.56 2.14 -2.11
C GLY A 9 -12.14 0.95 -1.31
N ILE A 10 -12.12 0.99 0.02
CA ILE A 10 -12.51 -0.08 0.93
C ILE A 10 -13.14 0.50 2.20
N VAL A 11 -14.46 0.46 2.29
CA VAL A 11 -15.14 0.47 3.58
C VAL A 11 -15.21 -0.99 4.06
N GLN A 12 -14.68 -1.25 5.27
CA GLN A 12 -14.85 -2.54 5.96
C GLN A 12 -16.31 -2.76 6.36
N ARG A 13 -16.70 -4.04 6.35
CA ARG A 13 -17.99 -4.65 6.68
C ARG A 13 -18.83 -3.90 7.75
N VAL A 14 -20.02 -3.45 7.37
CA VAL A 14 -21.12 -3.12 8.30
C VAL A 14 -22.16 -4.25 8.21
N GLY A 15 -22.05 -5.28 9.04
CA GLY A 15 -23.06 -6.34 9.14
C GLY A 15 -23.03 -7.44 8.05
N LYS A 16 -24.22 -7.88 7.62
CA LYS A 16 -24.43 -9.03 6.69
C LYS A 16 -24.40 -8.67 5.21
N ASP A 17 -24.31 -7.39 4.88
CA ASP A 17 -24.36 -6.92 3.49
C ASP A 17 -22.96 -6.82 2.89
N PHE A 18 -22.80 -7.31 1.66
CA PHE A 18 -21.55 -7.24 0.93
C PHE A 18 -21.42 -5.85 0.29
N LEU A 19 -20.37 -5.11 0.64
CA LEU A 19 -19.96 -3.93 -0.13
C LEU A 19 -19.31 -4.44 -1.42
N VAL A 20 -19.94 -4.11 -2.56
CA VAL A 20 -19.35 -4.28 -3.88
C VAL A 20 -18.28 -3.20 -4.01
N GLN A 21 -17.00 -3.59 -4.10
CA GLN A 21 -15.92 -2.67 -4.40
C GLN A 21 -16.12 -2.14 -5.82
N ASP A 22 -16.19 -0.82 -5.99
CA ASP A 22 -16.21 -0.20 -7.31
C ASP A 22 -14.98 -0.67 -8.09
N ALA A 23 -15.21 -1.12 -9.34
CA ALA A 23 -14.14 -1.57 -10.20
C ALA A 23 -13.18 -0.40 -10.46
N ILE A 24 -11.90 -0.57 -10.13
CA ILE A 24 -10.89 0.45 -10.43
C ILE A 24 -10.31 0.11 -11.80
N VAL A 25 -10.56 0.99 -12.78
CA VAL A 25 -10.02 0.86 -14.13
C VAL A 25 -8.63 1.48 -14.20
N SER A 26 -7.59 0.68 -14.00
CA SER A 26 -6.21 1.08 -14.24
C SER A 26 -5.33 -0.15 -14.43
N LYS A 27 -4.45 -0.12 -15.44
CA LYS A 27 -3.42 -1.16 -15.63
C LYS A 27 -2.32 -1.09 -14.60
N GLU A 28 -2.06 0.08 -14.04
CA GLU A 28 -0.98 0.27 -13.08
C GLU A 28 -1.50 -0.05 -11.69
N GLU A 29 -0.71 -0.81 -10.92
CA GLU A 29 -0.91 -1.00 -9.49
C GLU A 29 0.38 -0.65 -8.77
N PHE A 30 0.23 -0.02 -7.62
CA PHE A 30 1.34 0.43 -6.81
C PHE A 30 1.30 -0.26 -5.46
N THR A 31 2.48 -0.51 -4.91
CA THR A 31 2.71 -1.24 -3.67
C THR A 31 3.70 -0.45 -2.83
N HIS A 32 3.24 0.13 -1.72
CA HIS A 32 4.09 0.73 -0.69
C HIS A 32 4.38 -0.29 0.41
N ASN A 33 5.62 -0.73 0.52
CA ASN A 33 6.10 -1.49 1.67
C ASN A 33 6.61 -0.50 2.73
N PHE A 34 6.16 -0.70 3.96
CA PHE A 34 6.43 0.22 5.05
C PHE A 34 6.65 -0.52 6.36
N ALA A 35 7.13 0.25 7.33
CA ALA A 35 7.10 -0.17 8.72
C ALA A 35 6.66 1.02 9.59
N ALA A 36 6.06 0.73 10.73
CA ALA A 36 5.61 1.74 11.67
C ALA A 36 5.72 1.24 13.12
N ILE A 37 5.86 2.17 14.05
CA ILE A 37 5.92 1.89 15.48
C ILE A 37 4.87 2.75 16.18
N ASN A 38 3.84 2.11 16.73
CA ASN A 38 2.77 2.75 17.51
C ASN A 38 2.12 3.93 16.75
N GLY A 39 1.70 3.67 15.51
CA GLY A 39 1.07 4.66 14.64
C GLY A 39 2.04 5.69 14.02
N ARG A 40 3.35 5.55 14.23
CA ARG A 40 4.36 6.40 13.58
C ARG A 40 5.01 5.68 12.42
N LEU A 41 4.70 6.14 11.21
CA LEU A 41 5.29 5.63 9.96
C LEU A 41 6.79 5.95 9.91
N LEU A 42 7.62 4.96 9.57
CA LEU A 42 9.04 5.19 9.37
C LEU A 42 9.32 5.92 8.06
N ARG A 43 10.38 6.74 8.05
CA ARG A 43 10.79 7.51 6.86
C ARG A 43 11.14 6.63 5.67
N HIS A 44 11.73 5.45 5.93
CA HIS A 44 12.11 4.54 4.88
C HIS A 44 10.91 3.71 4.42
N GLN A 45 10.49 3.93 3.17
CA GLN A 45 9.42 3.22 2.50
C GLN A 45 9.91 2.77 1.13
N GLU A 46 9.48 1.59 0.67
CA GLU A 46 9.83 1.05 -0.65
C GLU A 46 8.56 0.92 -1.50
N CYS A 47 8.50 1.71 -2.57
CA CYS A 47 7.41 1.70 -3.53
C CYS A 47 7.78 0.92 -4.78
N PHE A 48 6.87 0.05 -5.21
CA PHE A 48 6.92 -0.65 -6.48
C PHE A 48 5.65 -0.40 -7.28
N GLN A 49 5.82 -0.24 -8.58
CA GLN A 49 4.78 -0.24 -9.59
C GLN A 49 4.80 -1.57 -10.32
N VAL A 50 3.62 -2.08 -10.63
CA VAL A 50 3.41 -3.22 -11.51
C VAL A 50 2.38 -2.83 -12.56
N THR A 51 2.63 -3.22 -13.81
CA THR A 51 1.64 -3.06 -14.88
C THR A 51 0.98 -4.41 -15.12
N MET A 52 -0.33 -4.44 -14.91
CA MET A 52 -1.23 -5.56 -15.12
C MET A 52 -1.57 -5.65 -16.60
N THR A 53 -1.83 -6.87 -17.10
CA THR A 53 -2.37 -7.04 -18.47
C THR A 53 -3.80 -6.53 -18.58
N ASP A 54 -4.57 -6.66 -17.51
CA ASP A 54 -5.99 -6.33 -17.47
C ASP A 54 -6.21 -4.95 -16.85
N ASP A 55 -7.08 -4.17 -17.47
CA ASP A 55 -7.36 -2.78 -17.10
C ASP A 55 -8.28 -2.69 -15.88
N VAL A 56 -9.04 -3.75 -15.58
CA VAL A 56 -10.10 -3.72 -14.55
C VAL A 56 -9.71 -4.62 -13.37
N PHE A 57 -9.62 -4.03 -12.18
CA PHE A 57 -9.47 -4.79 -10.95
C PHE A 57 -10.81 -5.06 -10.28
N VAL A 58 -11.12 -6.36 -10.04
CA VAL A 58 -12.25 -6.82 -9.23
C VAL A 58 -11.74 -7.83 -8.20
N LYS A 59 -11.86 -7.48 -6.90
CA LYS A 59 -11.44 -8.34 -5.78
C LYS A 59 -12.21 -9.67 -5.78
N GLY A 60 -11.48 -10.79 -5.64
CA GLY A 60 -12.04 -12.15 -5.58
C GLY A 60 -12.31 -12.83 -6.95
N LYS A 61 -12.23 -12.10 -8.07
CA LYS A 61 -12.21 -12.69 -9.42
C LYS A 61 -10.80 -12.72 -10.02
N ASN A 62 -9.93 -11.81 -9.58
CA ASN A 62 -8.59 -11.62 -10.12
C ASN A 62 -7.48 -12.16 -9.20
N ASP A 63 -7.70 -13.28 -8.49
CA ASP A 63 -6.64 -13.97 -7.71
C ASP A 63 -5.43 -14.40 -8.57
N ALA A 64 -5.55 -14.29 -9.90
CA ALA A 64 -4.48 -14.46 -10.86
C ALA A 64 -3.55 -13.24 -11.02
N GLY A 65 -3.80 -12.10 -10.35
CA GLY A 65 -3.20 -10.80 -10.67
C GLY A 65 -1.66 -10.73 -10.74
N ILE A 66 -0.94 -11.55 -9.98
CA ILE A 66 0.53 -11.59 -10.06
C ILE A 66 1.03 -12.36 -11.29
N ARG A 67 0.25 -13.33 -11.81
CA ARG A 67 0.65 -14.17 -12.96
C ARG A 67 0.68 -13.41 -14.28
N ASN A 68 0.00 -12.26 -14.35
CA ASN A 68 -0.12 -11.44 -15.56
C ASN A 68 0.48 -10.03 -15.37
N SER A 69 1.71 -9.96 -14.88
CA SER A 69 2.43 -8.68 -14.74
C SER A 69 3.70 -8.63 -15.58
N SER A 70 4.03 -7.44 -16.08
CA SER A 70 5.27 -7.19 -16.83
C SER A 70 6.53 -7.06 -15.96
N GLY A 71 6.43 -7.37 -14.66
CA GLY A 71 7.48 -7.17 -13.66
C GLY A 71 7.28 -5.93 -12.79
N PHE A 72 8.17 -5.76 -11.79
CA PHE A 72 8.09 -4.68 -10.80
C PHE A 72 9.13 -3.59 -11.09
N VAL A 73 8.68 -2.34 -11.18
CA VAL A 73 9.53 -1.15 -11.32
C VAL A 73 9.49 -0.34 -10.04
N ARG A 74 10.58 0.29 -9.60
CA ARG A 74 10.56 1.16 -8.41
C ARG A 74 9.93 2.51 -8.74
N CYS A 75 9.15 3.05 -7.82
CA CYS A 75 8.46 4.34 -8.02
C CYS A 75 9.37 5.57 -7.79
N GLN A 76 10.66 5.49 -8.14
CA GLN A 76 11.66 6.48 -7.67
C GLN A 76 11.29 7.93 -7.99
N ASP A 77 10.56 8.16 -9.08
CA ASP A 77 10.19 9.50 -9.58
C ASP A 77 8.70 9.64 -9.90
N GLN A 78 7.82 8.85 -9.25
CA GLN A 78 6.38 8.92 -9.52
C GLN A 78 5.73 10.11 -8.80
N PRO A 79 4.94 10.96 -9.48
CA PRO A 79 4.37 12.19 -8.91
C PRO A 79 3.42 11.92 -7.73
N HIS A 80 2.79 10.75 -7.68
CA HIS A 80 1.82 10.37 -6.65
C HIS A 80 2.47 9.76 -5.39
N ARG A 81 3.79 9.60 -5.35
CA ARG A 81 4.48 8.91 -4.25
C ARG A 81 4.30 9.64 -2.91
N GLU A 82 4.39 10.97 -2.93
CA GLU A 82 4.23 11.80 -1.73
C GLU A 82 2.80 11.72 -1.20
N GLN A 83 1.81 11.90 -2.09
CA GLN A 83 0.39 11.75 -1.77
C GLN A 83 0.10 10.34 -1.20
N ALA A 84 0.67 9.28 -1.78
CA ALA A 84 0.51 7.92 -1.27
C ALA A 84 1.11 7.74 0.13
N SER A 85 2.25 8.38 0.40
CA SER A 85 2.84 8.40 1.73
C SER A 85 1.97 9.14 2.75
N GLU A 86 1.26 10.20 2.36
CA GLU A 86 0.34 10.94 3.24
C GLU A 86 -0.92 10.12 3.58
N VAL A 87 -1.51 9.45 2.57
CA VAL A 87 -2.62 8.50 2.78
C VAL A 87 -2.19 7.42 3.78
N LEU A 88 -1.03 6.81 3.51
CA LEU A 88 -0.49 5.76 4.35
C LEU A 88 -0.20 6.24 5.77
N HIS A 89 0.40 7.42 5.93
CA HIS A 89 0.69 8.02 7.23
C HIS A 89 -0.59 8.14 8.06
N THR A 90 -1.67 8.59 7.44
CA THR A 90 -2.93 8.79 8.16
C THR A 90 -3.61 7.46 8.51
N ILE A 91 -3.57 6.45 7.63
CA ILE A 91 -4.05 5.08 7.93
C ILE A 91 -3.27 4.51 9.12
N VAL A 92 -1.94 4.60 9.07
CA VAL A 92 -1.04 4.07 10.11
C VAL A 92 -1.28 4.77 11.46
N ASN A 93 -1.45 6.09 11.45
CA ASN A 93 -1.71 6.88 12.64
C ASN A 93 -3.07 6.50 13.27
N HIS A 94 -4.15 6.51 12.48
CA HIS A 94 -5.50 6.18 12.98
C HIS A 94 -5.62 4.76 13.52
N SER A 95 -4.93 3.80 12.89
CA SER A 95 -4.97 2.40 13.32
C SER A 95 -3.97 2.08 14.45
N CYS A 96 -3.17 3.05 14.88
CA CYS A 96 -2.06 2.83 15.80
C CYS A 96 -1.13 1.69 15.35
N TYR A 97 -0.92 1.54 14.03
CA TYR A 97 -0.26 0.38 13.45
C TYR A 97 1.17 0.17 14.00
N HIS A 98 1.55 -1.09 14.22
CA HIS A 98 2.87 -1.48 14.68
C HIS A 98 3.41 -2.67 13.85
N GLY A 99 4.65 -2.58 13.40
CA GLY A 99 5.34 -3.61 12.62
C GLY A 99 5.47 -3.26 11.14
N PHE A 100 5.54 -4.29 10.30
CA PHE A 100 5.72 -4.15 8.85
C PHE A 100 4.40 -4.32 8.12
N GLY A 101 4.22 -3.59 7.03
CA GLY A 101 3.00 -3.70 6.23
C GLY A 101 3.23 -3.38 4.76
N CYS A 102 2.17 -3.59 4.00
CA CYS A 102 2.12 -3.27 2.58
C CYS A 102 0.77 -2.62 2.26
N MET A 103 0.80 -1.46 1.61
CA MET A 103 -0.39 -0.84 1.02
C MET A 103 -0.37 -1.02 -0.49
N GLN A 104 -1.43 -1.60 -1.04
CA GLN A 104 -1.68 -1.67 -2.48
C GLN A 104 -2.72 -0.63 -2.87
N TYR A 105 -2.47 0.05 -3.97
CA TYR A 105 -3.35 1.11 -4.46
C TYR A 105 -3.25 1.27 -5.98
N LYS A 106 -4.27 1.92 -6.54
CA LYS A 106 -4.34 2.35 -7.93
C LYS A 106 -4.59 3.84 -8.01
N ILE A 107 -4.28 4.44 -9.15
CA ILE A 107 -4.70 5.80 -9.48
C ILE A 107 -5.92 5.69 -10.38
N SER A 108 -7.01 6.32 -9.96
CA SER A 108 -8.24 6.38 -10.74
C SER A 108 -8.04 7.34 -11.92
N PRO A 109 -8.32 6.91 -13.16
CA PRO A 109 -8.17 7.77 -14.34
C PRO A 109 -9.21 8.89 -14.38
N ASP A 110 -10.34 8.73 -13.69
CA ASP A 110 -11.46 9.67 -13.74
C ASP A 110 -11.20 10.93 -12.89
N ASP A 111 -10.61 10.75 -11.71
CA ASP A 111 -10.40 11.81 -10.72
C ASP A 111 -8.91 12.01 -10.34
N GLY A 112 -8.01 11.17 -10.86
CA GLY A 112 -6.58 11.21 -10.53
C GLY A 112 -6.26 10.85 -9.08
N LEU A 113 -7.24 10.35 -8.31
CA LEU A 113 -7.08 10.09 -6.89
C LEU A 113 -6.51 8.69 -6.63
N ILE A 114 -5.77 8.59 -5.53
CA ILE A 114 -5.33 7.32 -4.96
C ILE A 114 -6.57 6.57 -4.46
N LYS A 115 -6.73 5.34 -4.94
CA LYS A 115 -7.72 4.37 -4.48
C LYS A 115 -6.99 3.21 -3.82
N VAL A 116 -7.02 3.18 -2.48
CA VAL A 116 -6.42 2.08 -1.71
C VAL A 116 -7.20 0.79 -1.97
N ILE A 117 -6.51 -0.27 -2.42
CA ILE A 117 -7.07 -1.61 -2.69
C ILE A 117 -7.01 -2.50 -1.46
N GLU A 118 -5.91 -2.43 -0.71
CA GLU A 118 -5.74 -3.10 0.57
C GLU A 118 -4.52 -2.60 1.34
N VAL A 119 -4.57 -2.79 2.66
CA VAL A 119 -3.42 -2.65 3.55
C VAL A 119 -3.24 -3.98 4.26
N ASN A 120 -2.16 -4.67 3.93
CA ASN A 120 -1.84 -5.99 4.46
C ASN A 120 -0.82 -5.88 5.60
N PRO A 121 -0.99 -6.65 6.69
CA PRO A 121 -0.02 -6.69 7.79
C PRO A 121 1.17 -7.62 7.49
N ARG A 122 1.73 -7.50 6.28
CA ARG A 122 2.89 -8.25 5.79
C ARG A 122 3.59 -7.44 4.71
N VAL A 123 4.88 -7.68 4.52
CA VAL A 123 5.59 -7.18 3.34
C VAL A 123 5.11 -7.90 2.08
N CYS A 124 5.05 -7.17 0.96
CA CYS A 124 4.63 -7.73 -0.32
C CYS A 124 5.71 -8.64 -0.91
N GLY A 125 5.26 -9.63 -1.70
CA GLY A 125 6.14 -10.53 -2.44
C GLY A 125 7.12 -9.81 -3.38
N ALA A 126 6.76 -8.62 -3.87
CA ALA A 126 7.65 -7.79 -4.69
C ALA A 126 8.94 -7.40 -3.94
N LEU A 127 8.82 -7.08 -2.65
CA LEU A 127 9.97 -6.76 -1.80
C LEU A 127 10.75 -8.02 -1.40
N ASN A 128 10.07 -9.15 -1.20
CA ASN A 128 10.72 -10.43 -0.88
C ASN A 128 11.68 -10.91 -1.99
N ARG A 129 11.45 -10.50 -3.25
CA ARG A 129 12.36 -10.81 -4.38
C ARG A 129 13.59 -9.89 -4.45
N LYS A 130 13.70 -8.90 -3.57
CA LYS A 130 14.79 -7.91 -3.51
C LYS A 130 15.37 -7.89 -2.08
N THR A 131 16.11 -8.94 -1.74
CA THR A 131 16.66 -9.21 -0.40
C THR A 131 17.35 -8.02 0.25
N ASP A 132 18.15 -7.27 -0.51
CA ASP A 132 18.88 -6.10 0.02
C ASP A 132 17.95 -4.98 0.49
N ARG A 133 16.84 -4.76 -0.23
CA ARG A 133 15.85 -3.72 0.09
C ARG A 133 15.02 -4.12 1.29
N PHE A 134 14.64 -5.39 1.37
CA PHE A 134 13.98 -5.92 2.55
C PHE A 134 14.88 -5.80 3.79
N ALA A 135 16.17 -6.12 3.65
CA ALA A 135 17.15 -5.95 4.72
C ALA A 135 17.30 -4.47 5.15
N LEU A 136 17.26 -3.51 4.22
CA LEU A 136 17.26 -2.09 4.54
C LEU A 136 16.03 -1.67 5.36
N LEU A 137 14.84 -2.15 4.97
CA LEU A 137 13.60 -1.88 5.71
C LEU A 137 13.67 -2.45 7.14
N ILE A 138 14.18 -3.67 7.31
CA ILE A 138 14.41 -4.26 8.63
C ILE A 138 15.41 -3.44 9.45
N LYS A 139 16.54 -3.05 8.85
CA LYS A 139 17.57 -2.24 9.54
C LYS A 139 17.02 -0.92 10.03
N ALA A 140 16.24 -0.22 9.19
CA ALA A 140 15.58 1.03 9.56
C ALA A 140 14.61 0.83 10.73
N TYR A 141 13.83 -0.26 10.69
CA TYR A 141 12.90 -0.59 11.77
C TYR A 141 13.60 -0.85 13.09
N VAL A 142 14.60 -1.73 13.09
CA VAL A 142 15.37 -2.08 14.29
C VAL A 142 16.05 -0.85 14.87
N ALA A 143 16.68 -0.01 14.03
CA ALA A 143 17.31 1.22 14.49
C ALA A 143 16.32 2.16 15.17
N GLN A 144 15.15 2.39 14.58
CA GLN A 144 14.13 3.26 15.18
C GLN A 144 13.57 2.67 16.48
N TYR A 145 13.34 1.35 16.51
CA TYR A 145 12.82 0.67 17.68
C TYR A 145 13.77 0.77 18.87
N LEU A 146 15.07 0.55 18.64
CA LEU A 146 16.08 0.68 19.69
C LEU A 146 16.17 2.12 20.22
N LEU A 147 16.08 3.13 19.34
CA LEU A 147 16.06 4.54 19.74
C LEU A 147 14.86 4.91 20.62
N LEU A 148 13.70 4.31 20.36
CA LEU A 148 12.49 4.55 21.16
C LEU A 148 12.53 3.78 22.48
N ALA A 149 13.16 2.60 22.53
CA ALA A 149 13.31 1.82 23.75
C ALA A 149 14.34 2.41 24.74
N SER A 150 15.22 3.31 24.27
CA SER A 150 16.22 3.99 25.10
C SER A 150 15.75 5.33 25.69
N GLN A 151 14.49 5.72 25.46
CA GLN A 151 13.86 6.94 25.99
C GLN A 151 12.92 6.59 27.14
#